data_AF-A0A6P0NBF4-F1
#
_entry.id   AF-A0A6P0NBF4-F1
#
_cell.length_a   1.000
_cell.length_b   1.000
_cell.length_c   1.000
_cell.angle_alpha   90.00
_cell.angle_beta   90.00
_cell.angle_gamma   90.00
#
_symmetry.space_group_name_H-M   'P 1'
#
loop_
_entity.id
_entity.type
_entity.pdbx_description
1 polymer ?
#
loop_
_entity_poly.entity_id
_entity_poly.type
_entity_poly.pdbx_seq_one_letter_code
_entity_poly.pdbx_strand_id
1 'polypeptide(L)'
;LQNLSLETVSNLASNFVTIPFDIAGNLNAKGQLGGSLTNPEVTNGQIAFVDGTLNDTSLDDVEVTFDYVDSRLDFDTNKPDYLQASGNVPFPPKPNSDRLDINLKLATPAMALLSVVTQEQVAWVNGEDRTADIELDVSGRLELADGIKIKDLSGTSEVNIQNGTIKTKLLEDDFTLNVVGKVKLDQQRLEVVNYPDKEGQKTLEGNLAGIGFSLSGELPIASNKINSSNPLTLKIPKDNLKLAGLYEGGVASNVVITGSALRPVIGGNLNLENGQAFIPKAQETKTKESDEKTVKNTSNQTPSVVRSRNNNQFVPRLNNFQVNLGNELRVQQFPLYDFRLAGDLTLNGPIDGNLQNLTGFGTIKLLRGEVDVLETEFVADRRHNNTVVFVPEQGLLNPNLDLKFTTIAFEPSGALRQRRIDNEILENVLQSSRPDQVKITLAVKGQTSQILALGGEKDYCADQQITSSELAKLGSKTTILSRQEFQQLAECVYGEAIANSEDKAFLFSPIVTLTSTPPRSESGIIALLGNSFITQFETIANSDEREIAELVITRYVVRPIIKNILFTVEEKVSNVGRSIGLADLQVYPTFDAIYDLGQTSSVELSYDYVFNEVQVRYKLQF
;
A
#
# COMPACT_ATOMS: atom_id res chain seq x y z
N LEU A 1 39.46 34.77 -4.55
CA LEU A 1 39.07 33.64 -5.41
C LEU A 1 37.68 33.94 -5.95
N GLN A 2 37.44 33.75 -7.25
CA GLN A 2 36.13 33.99 -7.86
C GLN A 2 35.76 32.82 -8.75
N ASN A 3 34.48 32.49 -8.78
CA ASN A 3 33.87 31.50 -9.65
C ASN A 3 34.55 30.12 -9.61
N LEU A 4 34.92 29.67 -8.41
CA LEU A 4 35.51 28.35 -8.22
C LEU A 4 34.37 27.32 -8.17
N SER A 5 34.44 26.30 -9.03
CA SER A 5 33.43 25.24 -9.05
C SER A 5 33.31 24.54 -7.69
N LEU A 6 32.09 24.49 -7.15
CA LEU A 6 31.78 23.84 -5.87
C LEU A 6 32.03 22.33 -5.92
N GLU A 7 31.86 21.71 -7.08
CA GLU A 7 32.16 20.30 -7.29
C GLU A 7 33.66 20.03 -7.11
N THR A 8 34.50 20.94 -7.60
CA THR A 8 35.97 20.85 -7.44
C THR A 8 36.36 20.98 -5.96
N VAL A 9 35.74 21.93 -5.26
CA VAL A 9 35.95 22.15 -3.82
C VAL A 9 35.47 20.95 -3.00
N SER A 10 34.28 20.44 -3.30
CA SER A 10 33.69 19.27 -2.66
C SER A 10 34.56 18.03 -2.84
N ASN A 11 35.07 17.80 -4.06
CA ASN A 11 35.99 16.70 -4.32
C ASN A 11 37.27 16.79 -3.47
N LEU A 12 37.83 17.99 -3.30
CA LEU A 12 39.00 18.19 -2.43
C LEU A 12 38.65 18.01 -0.95
N ALA A 13 37.52 18.56 -0.51
CA ALA A 13 37.01 18.45 0.85
C ALA A 13 36.65 17.00 1.22
N SER A 14 36.29 16.17 0.24
CA SER A 14 35.95 14.76 0.44
C SER A 14 37.08 13.91 1.01
N ASN A 15 38.33 14.39 0.94
CA ASN A 15 39.48 13.78 1.61
C ASN A 15 39.44 13.95 3.14
N PHE A 16 38.64 14.89 3.66
CA PHE A 16 38.57 15.25 5.07
C PHE A 16 37.18 14.99 5.67
N VAL A 17 36.10 15.28 4.94
CA VAL A 17 34.70 15.12 5.39
C VAL A 17 33.87 14.51 4.27
N THR A 18 33.05 13.50 4.59
CA THR A 18 32.07 12.97 3.65
C THR A 18 30.80 13.80 3.71
N ILE A 19 30.48 14.47 2.62
CA ILE A 19 29.21 15.18 2.44
C ILE A 19 28.18 14.16 1.88
N PRO A 20 27.01 13.99 2.51
CA PRO A 20 26.04 12.94 2.14
C PRO A 20 25.13 13.32 0.95
N PHE A 21 25.37 14.48 0.33
CA PHE A 21 24.60 15.03 -0.79
C PHE A 21 25.56 15.62 -1.83
N ASP A 22 25.11 15.64 -3.07
CA ASP A 22 25.80 16.28 -4.19
C ASP A 22 25.60 17.79 -4.10
N ILE A 23 26.70 18.54 -4.24
CA ILE A 23 26.70 20.00 -4.23
C ILE A 23 27.25 20.50 -5.56
N ALA A 24 26.53 21.40 -6.21
CA ALA A 24 26.98 22.11 -7.40
C ALA A 24 26.82 23.63 -7.25
N GLY A 25 27.50 24.39 -8.10
CA GLY A 25 27.43 25.86 -8.13
C GLY A 25 28.81 26.54 -8.08
N ASN A 26 28.82 27.82 -7.73
CA ASN A 26 30.04 28.63 -7.75
C ASN A 26 30.40 29.17 -6.35
N LEU A 27 31.68 29.05 -6.00
CA LEU A 27 32.27 29.59 -4.78
C LEU A 27 33.05 30.88 -5.09
N ASN A 28 32.67 31.96 -4.42
CA ASN A 28 33.44 33.19 -4.37
C ASN A 28 34.03 33.35 -2.96
N ALA A 29 35.29 33.75 -2.84
CA ALA A 29 35.93 33.97 -1.55
C ALA A 29 36.90 35.15 -1.58
N LYS A 30 36.88 35.98 -0.54
CA LYS A 30 37.84 37.06 -0.31
C LYS A 30 38.18 37.15 1.18
N GLY A 31 39.33 37.70 1.50
CA GLY A 31 39.81 37.86 2.87
C GLY A 31 41.24 38.40 2.89
N GLN A 32 41.70 38.80 4.07
CA GLN A 32 43.07 39.27 4.28
C GLN A 32 43.89 38.13 4.87
N LEU A 33 44.91 37.67 4.14
CA LEU A 33 45.82 36.63 4.62
C LEU A 33 46.95 37.26 5.44
N GLY A 34 47.16 36.75 6.64
CA GLY A 34 48.21 37.14 7.58
C GLY A 34 48.85 35.95 8.29
N GLY A 35 49.49 36.22 9.42
CA GLY A 35 50.14 35.19 10.24
C GLY A 35 51.45 34.65 9.65
N SER A 36 51.73 33.38 9.92
CA SER A 36 52.94 32.65 9.49
C SER A 36 52.58 31.34 8.80
N LEU A 37 53.54 30.68 8.13
CA LEU A 37 53.29 29.41 7.46
C LEU A 37 52.82 28.30 8.44
N THR A 38 53.23 28.37 9.71
CA THR A 38 52.85 27.43 10.77
C THR A 38 51.63 27.88 11.59
N ASN A 39 51.17 29.12 11.41
CA ASN A 39 49.99 29.68 12.05
C ASN A 39 49.38 30.73 11.11
N PRO A 40 48.73 30.29 10.02
CA PRO A 40 48.13 31.20 9.05
C PRO A 40 46.91 31.88 9.67
N GLU A 41 46.67 33.12 9.26
CA GLU A 41 45.51 33.88 9.73
C GLU A 41 44.74 34.40 8.53
N VAL A 42 43.42 34.39 8.62
CA VAL A 42 42.53 35.03 7.64
C VAL A 42 41.59 35.93 8.41
N THR A 43 41.62 37.23 8.12
CA THR A 43 40.71 38.20 8.76
C THR A 43 39.82 38.87 7.72
N ASN A 44 38.62 39.29 8.13
CA ASN A 44 37.58 39.84 7.26
C ASN A 44 37.27 38.90 6.09
N GLY A 45 37.24 37.59 6.37
CA GLY A 45 36.92 36.56 5.39
C GLY A 45 35.45 36.64 4.99
N GLN A 46 35.19 36.48 3.69
CA GLN A 46 33.85 36.40 3.12
C GLN A 46 33.82 35.31 2.06
N ILE A 47 32.84 34.44 2.17
CA ILE A 47 32.52 33.37 1.23
C ILE A 47 31.10 33.60 0.72
N ALA A 48 30.89 33.46 -0.58
CA ALA A 48 29.55 33.43 -1.17
C ALA A 48 29.42 32.19 -2.05
N PHE A 49 28.43 31.38 -1.77
CA PHE A 49 27.99 30.27 -2.59
C PHE A 49 26.83 30.78 -3.44
N VAL A 50 27.01 30.80 -4.76
CA VAL A 50 26.02 31.34 -5.71
C VAL A 50 25.65 30.29 -6.75
N ASP A 51 24.41 30.37 -7.23
CA ASP A 51 23.82 29.36 -8.14
C ASP A 51 23.97 27.93 -7.56
N GLY A 52 23.80 27.81 -6.24
CA GLY A 52 24.02 26.57 -5.51
C GLY A 52 22.89 25.57 -5.75
N THR A 53 23.23 24.29 -5.85
CA THR A 53 22.23 23.22 -5.77
C THR A 53 22.67 22.12 -4.82
N LEU A 54 21.71 21.49 -4.13
CA LEU A 54 21.89 20.29 -3.33
C LEU A 54 21.02 19.17 -3.88
N ASN A 55 21.61 18.10 -4.40
CA ASN A 55 20.88 17.02 -5.10
C ASN A 55 19.85 17.62 -6.09
N ASP A 56 20.30 18.52 -6.97
CA ASP A 56 19.48 19.25 -7.96
C ASP A 56 18.41 20.20 -7.39
N THR A 57 18.28 20.31 -6.06
CA THR A 57 17.43 21.31 -5.41
C THR A 57 18.15 22.65 -5.37
N SER A 58 17.59 23.66 -6.04
CA SER A 58 18.14 25.03 -6.03
C SER A 58 18.17 25.59 -4.61
N LEU A 59 19.30 26.20 -4.27
CA LEU A 59 19.50 26.99 -3.06
C LEU A 59 19.60 28.46 -3.42
N ASP A 60 19.12 29.32 -2.53
CA ASP A 60 19.47 30.74 -2.60
C ASP A 60 20.95 30.95 -2.27
N ASP A 61 21.46 32.11 -2.66
CA ASP A 61 22.84 32.50 -2.37
C ASP A 61 23.12 32.44 -0.86
N VAL A 62 24.16 31.70 -0.49
CA VAL A 62 24.61 31.58 0.90
C VAL A 62 25.85 32.45 1.07
N GLU A 63 25.75 33.49 1.90
CA GLU A 63 26.87 34.38 2.22
C GLU A 63 27.35 34.11 3.64
N VAL A 64 28.65 33.86 3.81
CA VAL A 64 29.29 33.56 5.10
C VAL A 64 30.44 34.54 5.33
N THR A 65 30.46 35.21 6.47
CA THR A 65 31.63 35.90 7.00
C THR A 65 32.40 34.99 7.94
N PHE A 66 33.72 35.08 7.94
CA PHE A 66 34.53 34.30 8.86
C PHE A 66 35.87 34.98 9.18
N ASP A 67 36.38 34.68 10.37
CA ASP A 67 37.76 34.93 10.76
C ASP A 67 38.42 33.61 11.15
N TYR A 68 39.67 33.43 10.73
CA TYR A 68 40.51 32.31 11.14
C TYR A 68 41.75 32.86 11.83
N VAL A 69 41.76 32.83 13.16
CA VAL A 69 42.84 33.38 13.98
C VAL A 69 43.19 32.40 15.09
N ASP A 70 44.48 32.21 15.35
CA ASP A 70 44.99 31.32 16.40
C ASP A 70 44.41 29.88 16.34
N SER A 71 44.25 29.35 15.12
CA SER A 71 43.64 28.02 14.87
C SER A 71 42.17 27.91 15.30
N ARG A 72 41.43 29.03 15.30
CA ARG A 72 39.97 29.02 15.52
C ARG A 72 39.30 29.68 14.32
N LEU A 73 38.32 28.98 13.77
CA LEU A 73 37.39 29.49 12.76
C LEU A 73 36.17 30.06 13.50
N ASP A 74 36.01 31.36 13.44
CA ASP A 74 34.78 32.04 13.82
C ASP A 74 34.01 32.36 12.54
N PHE A 75 32.74 32.01 12.46
CA PHE A 75 31.95 32.22 11.24
C PHE A 75 30.49 32.57 11.54
N ASP A 76 29.90 33.31 10.62
CA ASP A 76 28.49 33.70 10.62
C ASP A 76 27.94 33.68 9.19
N THR A 77 26.78 33.06 9.00
CA THR A 77 26.00 33.18 7.77
C THR A 77 25.20 34.48 7.80
N ASN A 78 25.33 35.31 6.77
CA ASN A 78 24.58 36.56 6.61
C ASN A 78 23.36 36.40 5.69
N LYS A 79 23.39 35.42 4.78
CA LYS A 79 22.28 35.08 3.88
C LYS A 79 22.24 33.59 3.59
N PRO A 80 21.04 33.02 3.31
CA PRO A 80 19.73 33.67 3.36
C PRO A 80 19.19 33.76 4.80
N ASP A 81 18.25 34.67 5.06
CA ASP A 81 17.70 34.91 6.41
C ASP A 81 17.03 33.68 7.05
N TYR A 82 16.57 32.73 6.23
CA TYR A 82 15.97 31.49 6.70
C TYR A 82 16.97 30.39 7.09
N LEU A 83 18.26 30.58 6.78
CA LEU A 83 19.33 29.62 7.07
C LEU A 83 20.50 30.41 7.68
N GLN A 84 20.48 30.54 9.00
CA GLN A 84 21.52 31.26 9.74
C GLN A 84 22.32 30.25 10.55
N ALA A 85 23.63 30.19 10.32
CA ALA A 85 24.53 29.35 11.09
C ALA A 85 25.67 30.23 11.58
N SER A 86 26.04 30.09 12.85
CA SER A 86 27.21 30.72 13.42
C SER A 86 27.99 29.71 14.24
N GLY A 87 29.28 29.92 14.39
CA GLY A 87 30.04 29.02 15.23
C GLY A 87 31.49 29.40 15.40
N ASN A 88 32.06 28.88 16.48
CA ASN A 88 33.45 29.01 16.81
C ASN A 88 34.06 27.61 16.90
N VAL A 89 34.83 27.23 15.89
CA VAL A 89 35.33 25.86 15.68
C VAL A 89 36.87 25.85 15.70
N PRO A 90 37.50 25.12 16.61
CA PRO A 90 38.95 25.02 16.66
C PRO A 90 39.46 24.08 15.57
N PHE A 91 40.36 24.52 14.70
CA PHE A 91 40.95 23.68 13.67
C PHE A 91 42.38 24.15 13.29
N PRO A 92 43.44 23.33 13.47
CA PRO A 92 43.44 22.12 14.29
C PRO A 92 43.21 22.46 15.78
N PRO A 93 42.59 21.56 16.57
CA PRO A 93 42.38 21.80 17.99
C PRO A 93 43.72 21.80 18.74
N LYS A 94 43.91 22.77 19.65
CA LYS A 94 45.07 22.89 20.54
C LYS A 94 44.72 22.39 21.95
N PRO A 95 45.70 22.00 22.79
CA PRO A 95 45.45 21.68 24.19
C PRO A 95 44.68 22.83 24.89
N ASN A 96 43.58 22.51 25.56
CA ASN A 96 42.66 23.47 26.20
C ASN A 96 41.91 24.44 25.25
N SER A 97 42.03 24.27 23.93
CA SER A 97 41.31 25.01 22.90
C SER A 97 40.78 24.01 21.86
N ASP A 98 40.02 23.05 22.36
CA ASP A 98 39.38 21.94 21.63
C ASP A 98 37.85 22.06 21.60
N ARG A 99 37.28 22.99 22.38
CA ARG A 99 35.83 23.23 22.39
C ARG A 99 35.35 23.96 21.15
N LEU A 100 34.26 23.46 20.59
CA LEU A 100 33.49 24.08 19.52
C LEU A 100 32.11 24.44 20.02
N ASP A 101 31.56 25.52 19.47
CA ASP A 101 30.18 25.96 19.71
C ASP A 101 29.56 26.34 18.35
N ILE A 102 28.33 25.90 18.08
CA ILE A 102 27.61 26.11 16.83
C ILE A 102 26.16 26.45 17.16
N ASN A 103 25.64 27.55 16.62
CA ASN A 103 24.22 27.90 16.63
C ASN A 103 23.67 27.81 15.20
N LEU A 104 22.51 27.19 15.05
CA LEU A 104 21.81 27.04 13.78
C LEU A 104 20.36 27.49 13.97
N LYS A 105 19.89 28.35 13.06
CA LYS A 105 18.51 28.79 12.96
C LYS A 105 17.98 28.51 11.57
N LEU A 106 16.91 27.72 11.52
CA LEU A 106 16.20 27.36 10.30
C LEU A 106 14.79 27.94 10.40
N ALA A 107 14.44 28.85 9.51
CA ALA A 107 13.08 29.34 9.36
C ALA A 107 12.34 28.54 8.27
N THR A 108 11.06 28.83 8.09
CA THR A 108 10.14 28.05 7.25
C THR A 108 10.68 27.71 5.84
N PRO A 109 11.28 28.65 5.07
CA PRO A 109 11.79 28.31 3.74
C PRO A 109 12.90 27.23 3.75
N ALA A 110 13.64 27.09 4.85
CA ALA A 110 14.65 26.05 5.00
C ALA A 110 14.06 24.63 4.95
N MET A 111 12.75 24.47 5.21
CA MET A 111 12.09 23.15 5.22
C MET A 111 12.06 22.49 3.84
N ALA A 112 12.29 23.23 2.75
CA ALA A 112 12.53 22.65 1.43
C ALA A 112 13.67 21.61 1.44
N LEU A 113 14.68 21.81 2.30
CA LEU A 113 15.82 20.91 2.47
C LEU A 113 15.48 19.57 3.11
N LEU A 114 14.29 19.42 3.68
CA LEU A 114 13.84 18.14 4.25
C LEU A 114 13.83 17.04 3.19
N SER A 115 13.45 17.38 1.95
CA SER A 115 13.47 16.46 0.81
C SER A 115 14.89 16.01 0.47
N VAL A 116 15.87 16.90 0.55
CA VAL A 116 17.30 16.59 0.30
C VAL A 116 17.86 15.66 1.37
N VAL A 117 17.63 16.00 2.65
CA VAL A 117 18.17 15.25 3.80
C VAL A 117 17.53 13.86 3.91
N THR A 118 16.24 13.76 3.61
CA THR A 118 15.49 12.49 3.68
C THR A 118 15.48 11.74 2.37
N GLN A 119 16.19 12.21 1.33
CA GLN A 119 16.27 11.56 0.02
C GLN A 119 14.89 11.29 -0.58
N GLU A 120 14.07 12.34 -0.58
CA GLU A 120 12.69 12.39 -1.08
C GLU A 120 11.70 11.49 -0.32
N GLN A 121 12.11 10.86 0.79
CA GLN A 121 11.17 10.09 1.63
C GLN A 121 10.12 11.00 2.28
N VAL A 122 10.53 12.22 2.64
CA VAL A 122 9.66 13.25 3.23
C VAL A 122 9.97 14.61 2.60
N ALA A 123 8.95 15.32 2.13
CA ALA A 123 9.08 16.66 1.59
C ALA A 123 8.15 17.62 2.33
N TRP A 124 8.59 18.85 2.54
CA TRP A 124 7.72 19.91 3.06
C TRP A 124 6.82 20.47 1.96
N VAL A 125 5.57 20.75 2.29
CA VAL A 125 4.58 21.36 1.39
C VAL A 125 4.43 22.84 1.76
N ASN A 126 4.84 23.73 0.85
CA ASN A 126 4.79 25.18 1.07
C ASN A 126 3.34 25.70 1.17
N GLY A 127 3.08 26.60 2.13
CA GLY A 127 1.79 27.29 2.29
C GLY A 127 1.95 28.52 3.19
N GLU A 128 1.12 29.54 3.00
CA GLU A 128 1.22 30.82 3.72
C GLU A 128 0.92 30.69 5.23
N ASP A 129 0.10 29.71 5.60
CA ASP A 129 -0.31 29.42 6.98
C ASP A 129 0.57 28.35 7.67
N ARG A 130 1.61 27.88 6.97
CA ARG A 130 2.48 26.78 7.42
C ARG A 130 3.82 27.35 7.85
N THR A 131 4.14 27.25 9.12
CA THR A 131 5.38 27.78 9.68
C THR A 131 6.21 26.68 10.34
N ALA A 132 7.53 26.84 10.27
CA ALA A 132 8.50 26.00 10.96
C ALA A 132 9.71 26.86 11.35
N ASP A 133 10.00 26.91 12.64
CA ASP A 133 11.17 27.55 13.20
C ASP A 133 11.91 26.52 14.05
N ILE A 134 13.18 26.28 13.72
CA ILE A 134 14.06 25.35 14.41
C ILE A 134 15.32 26.11 14.81
N GLU A 135 15.56 26.19 16.11
CA GLU A 135 16.82 26.69 16.67
C GLU A 135 17.57 25.51 17.30
N LEU A 136 18.87 25.46 17.07
CA LEU A 136 19.76 24.42 17.57
C LEU A 136 21.06 25.04 18.06
N ASP A 137 21.32 24.89 19.36
CA ASP A 137 22.57 25.26 20.02
C ASP A 137 23.36 24.01 20.37
N VAL A 138 24.60 23.93 19.91
CA VAL A 138 25.45 22.75 20.07
C VAL A 138 26.84 23.15 20.53
N SER A 139 27.34 22.45 21.55
CA SER A 139 28.72 22.53 22.03
C SER A 139 29.36 21.15 22.03
N GLY A 140 30.67 21.07 21.83
CA GLY A 140 31.39 19.80 21.86
C GLY A 140 32.90 20.00 21.91
N ARG A 141 33.65 18.89 21.81
CA ARG A 141 35.12 18.90 21.72
C ARG A 141 35.58 18.22 20.44
N LEU A 142 36.38 18.93 19.64
CA LEU A 142 36.97 18.40 18.42
C LEU A 142 38.24 17.60 18.71
N GLU A 143 38.34 16.41 18.14
CA GLU A 143 39.54 15.56 18.19
C GLU A 143 39.96 15.15 16.77
N LEU A 144 41.23 15.39 16.44
CA LEU A 144 41.86 14.98 15.19
C LEU A 144 42.83 13.82 15.49
N ALA A 145 42.31 12.60 15.53
CA ALA A 145 43.12 11.39 15.66
C ALA A 145 43.06 10.58 14.34
N ASP A 146 42.03 9.74 14.17
CA ASP A 146 41.76 8.96 12.95
C ASP A 146 40.72 9.65 12.06
N GLY A 147 40.85 10.97 11.86
CA GLY A 147 39.84 11.83 11.23
C GLY A 147 39.15 12.75 12.24
N ILE A 148 38.11 13.47 11.76
CA ILE A 148 37.37 14.45 12.56
C ILE A 148 36.36 13.73 13.45
N LYS A 149 36.55 13.77 14.77
CA LYS A 149 35.63 13.24 15.78
C LYS A 149 35.17 14.36 16.72
N ILE A 150 33.91 14.30 17.15
CA ILE A 150 33.37 15.22 18.16
C ILE A 150 33.00 14.41 19.41
N LYS A 151 33.63 14.76 20.54
CA LYS A 151 33.37 14.23 21.89
C LYS A 151 32.53 15.23 22.70
N ASP A 152 31.88 14.74 23.75
CA ASP A 152 31.09 15.54 24.69
C ASP A 152 30.08 16.48 23.99
N LEU A 153 29.59 16.04 22.82
CA LEU A 153 28.64 16.80 22.03
C LEU A 153 27.35 16.97 22.85
N SER A 154 26.88 18.18 23.04
CA SER A 154 25.70 18.47 23.83
C SER A 154 25.00 19.68 23.24
N GLY A 155 23.69 19.76 23.40
CA GLY A 155 22.94 20.84 22.82
C GLY A 155 21.49 20.84 23.21
N THR A 156 20.82 21.92 22.86
CA THR A 156 19.37 22.06 22.99
C THR A 156 18.81 22.59 21.70
N SER A 157 17.64 22.09 21.33
CA SER A 157 16.88 22.55 20.20
C SER A 157 15.48 22.93 20.64
N GLU A 158 14.97 24.00 20.05
CA GLU A 158 13.57 24.39 20.12
C GLU A 158 12.97 24.25 18.72
N VAL A 159 11.89 23.46 18.63
CA VAL A 159 11.19 23.15 17.38
C VAL A 159 9.77 23.65 17.51
N ASN A 160 9.39 24.57 16.63
CA ASN A 160 8.04 25.13 16.55
C ASN A 160 7.54 25.04 15.12
N ILE A 161 6.61 24.12 14.87
CA ILE A 161 5.98 23.85 13.59
C ILE A 161 4.48 24.04 13.76
N GLN A 162 3.90 24.96 13.00
CA GLN A 162 2.47 25.25 13.03
C GLN A 162 1.88 25.03 11.64
N ASN A 163 0.84 24.21 11.57
CA ASN A 163 0.21 23.71 10.34
C ASN A 163 1.21 23.18 9.31
N GLY A 164 2.37 22.70 9.76
CA GLY A 164 3.37 22.14 8.88
C GLY A 164 2.74 21.02 8.07
N THR A 165 3.08 20.90 6.80
CA THR A 165 2.49 19.86 5.96
C THR A 165 3.62 19.14 5.27
N ILE A 166 3.67 17.81 5.42
CA ILE A 166 4.69 16.98 4.78
C ILE A 166 4.04 15.99 3.82
N LYS A 167 4.71 15.73 2.72
CA LYS A 167 4.37 14.67 1.77
C LYS A 167 5.36 13.52 1.92
N THR A 168 4.90 12.29 1.77
CA THR A 168 5.77 11.11 1.76
C THR A 168 5.80 10.47 0.38
N LYS A 169 6.84 9.70 0.09
CA LYS A 169 6.92 8.93 -1.17
C LYS A 169 5.85 7.83 -1.26
N LEU A 170 5.35 7.35 -0.12
CA LEU A 170 4.46 6.18 -0.05
C LEU A 170 2.98 6.52 -0.09
N LEU A 171 2.60 7.72 0.34
CA LEU A 171 1.21 8.08 0.60
C LEU A 171 0.83 9.27 -0.27
N GLU A 172 -0.32 9.18 -0.92
CA GLU A 172 -0.82 10.23 -1.81
C GLU A 172 -1.21 11.50 -1.05
N ASP A 173 -1.80 11.31 0.14
CA ASP A 173 -2.21 12.39 1.02
C ASP A 173 -1.02 13.07 1.71
N ASP A 174 -1.19 14.37 1.92
CA ASP A 174 -0.30 15.17 2.74
C ASP A 174 -0.62 15.01 4.24
N PHE A 175 0.41 15.05 5.07
CA PHE A 175 0.36 14.92 6.52
C PHE A 175 0.47 16.33 7.11
N THR A 176 -0.59 16.81 7.74
CA THR A 176 -0.46 18.01 8.60
C THR A 176 0.32 17.63 9.86
N LEU A 177 1.13 18.53 10.38
CA LEU A 177 2.04 18.36 11.49
C LEU A 177 2.03 19.65 12.30
N ASN A 178 1.53 19.57 13.53
CA ASN A 178 1.63 20.63 14.51
C ASN A 178 2.58 20.15 15.59
N VAL A 179 3.80 20.68 15.66
CA VAL A 179 4.82 20.22 16.61
C VAL A 179 5.34 21.42 17.37
N VAL A 180 5.13 21.44 18.68
CA VAL A 180 5.76 22.41 19.57
C VAL A 180 6.49 21.63 20.65
N GLY A 181 7.83 21.71 20.67
CA GLY A 181 8.61 20.96 21.64
C GLY A 181 10.08 21.31 21.68
N LYS A 182 10.76 20.81 22.72
CA LYS A 182 12.22 20.93 22.87
C LYS A 182 12.85 19.56 22.74
N VAL A 183 13.98 19.52 22.05
CA VAL A 183 14.80 18.31 21.89
C VAL A 183 16.17 18.61 22.46
N LYS A 184 16.64 17.77 23.36
CA LYS A 184 17.99 17.87 23.90
C LYS A 184 18.91 16.95 23.11
N LEU A 185 20.08 17.46 22.75
CA LEU A 185 21.18 16.66 22.26
C LEU A 185 22.09 16.34 23.44
N ASP A 186 22.24 15.07 23.78
CA ASP A 186 23.23 14.62 24.76
C ASP A 186 24.12 13.53 24.16
N GLN A 187 25.42 13.83 24.09
CA GLN A 187 26.41 13.11 23.31
C GLN A 187 25.98 13.01 21.84
N GLN A 188 25.36 11.91 21.43
CA GLN A 188 24.89 11.72 20.06
C GLN A 188 23.43 11.25 20.04
N ARG A 189 22.67 11.57 21.09
CA ARG A 189 21.27 11.19 21.26
C ARG A 189 20.39 12.42 21.24
N LEU A 190 19.35 12.39 20.42
CA LEU A 190 18.24 13.33 20.45
C LEU A 190 17.22 12.79 21.44
N GLU A 191 17.07 13.46 22.57
CA GLU A 191 16.11 13.17 23.61
C GLU A 191 14.96 14.17 23.52
N VAL A 192 13.72 13.68 23.47
CA VAL A 192 12.55 14.56 23.59
C VAL A 192 12.46 15.04 25.03
N VAL A 193 12.67 16.34 25.26
CA VAL A 193 12.68 16.94 26.59
C VAL A 193 11.50 17.87 26.74
N ASN A 194 10.51 17.44 27.52
CA ASN A 194 9.37 18.29 27.82
C ASN A 194 9.43 18.83 29.25
N TYR A 195 9.04 20.09 29.41
CA TYR A 195 8.77 20.71 30.70
C TYR A 195 7.46 20.13 31.27
N PRO A 196 7.42 19.74 32.55
CA PRO A 196 6.24 19.12 33.13
C PRO A 196 5.05 20.07 33.15
N ASP A 197 3.86 19.64 32.70
CA ASP A 197 2.64 20.08 33.38
C ASP A 197 2.38 19.21 34.60
N LYS A 198 1.28 19.56 35.27
CA LYS A 198 0.84 19.02 36.55
C LYS A 198 0.49 17.52 36.52
N GLU A 199 0.60 16.84 35.37
CA GLU A 199 0.30 15.41 35.21
C GLU A 199 1.52 14.55 34.84
N GLY A 200 2.72 15.14 34.70
CA GLY A 200 3.99 14.42 34.88
C GLY A 200 4.49 13.55 33.72
N GLN A 201 3.83 13.54 32.56
CA GLN A 201 4.45 13.12 31.30
C GLN A 201 3.97 14.04 30.19
N LYS A 202 4.89 14.78 29.57
CA LYS A 202 4.60 15.45 28.32
C LYS A 202 5.49 14.87 27.23
N THR A 203 4.85 14.58 26.12
CA THR A 203 5.42 14.05 24.87
C THR A 203 5.43 15.14 23.81
N LEU A 204 6.27 15.05 22.78
CA LEU A 204 6.13 15.91 21.61
C LEU A 204 4.85 15.52 20.87
N GLU A 205 3.86 16.40 20.86
CA GLU A 205 2.53 16.12 20.30
C GLU A 205 2.44 16.53 18.84
N GLY A 206 1.58 15.84 18.09
CA GLY A 206 1.27 16.14 16.72
C GLY A 206 -0.14 15.72 16.33
N ASN A 207 -0.54 16.04 15.11
CA ASN A 207 -1.80 15.60 14.53
C ASN A 207 -1.50 14.86 13.22
N LEU A 208 -2.29 13.86 12.86
CA LEU A 208 -2.25 13.18 11.57
C LEU A 208 -3.69 13.00 11.10
N ALA A 209 -4.11 13.65 10.01
CA ALA A 209 -5.46 13.47 9.48
C ALA A 209 -6.59 13.61 10.54
N GLY A 210 -6.43 14.57 11.46
CA GLY A 210 -7.38 14.82 12.55
C GLY A 210 -7.07 14.11 13.86
N ILE A 211 -6.25 13.05 13.87
CA ILE A 211 -5.93 12.29 15.10
C ILE A 211 -4.67 12.80 15.78
N GLY A 212 -4.71 12.95 17.10
CA GLY A 212 -3.54 13.33 17.89
C GLY A 212 -2.53 12.18 18.02
N PHE A 213 -1.23 12.47 18.00
CA PHE A 213 -0.18 11.52 18.35
C PHE A 213 0.82 12.14 19.31
N SER A 214 1.59 11.30 19.98
CA SER A 214 2.62 11.68 20.95
C SER A 214 3.94 10.99 20.65
N LEU A 215 5.05 11.70 20.80
CA LEU A 215 6.42 11.22 20.65
C LEU A 215 7.17 11.36 21.96
N SER A 216 7.89 10.32 22.37
CA SER A 216 8.68 10.33 23.61
C SER A 216 9.89 9.42 23.50
N GLY A 217 10.90 9.63 24.33
CA GLY A 217 12.13 8.84 24.33
C GLY A 217 13.27 9.51 23.57
N GLU A 218 14.26 8.71 23.20
CA GLU A 218 15.49 9.18 22.56
C GLU A 218 15.86 8.38 21.30
N LEU A 219 16.56 9.05 20.37
CA LEU A 219 17.07 8.45 19.15
C LEU A 219 18.52 8.88 18.90
N PRO A 220 19.46 7.94 18.71
CA PRO A 220 20.81 8.28 18.26
C PRO A 220 20.80 9.01 16.92
N ILE A 221 21.74 9.91 16.63
CA ILE A 221 21.76 10.64 15.33
C ILE A 221 22.31 9.74 14.20
N ALA A 222 23.52 9.20 14.38
CA ALA A 222 24.26 8.51 13.30
C ALA A 222 24.64 7.04 13.60
N SER A 223 24.78 6.65 14.87
CA SER A 223 25.25 5.32 15.26
C SER A 223 24.11 4.46 15.79
N ASN A 224 23.93 3.27 15.22
CA ASN A 224 22.97 2.27 15.69
C ASN A 224 23.50 1.38 16.84
N LYS A 225 24.74 1.60 17.30
CA LYS A 225 25.37 0.79 18.36
C LYS A 225 25.03 1.25 19.77
N ILE A 226 24.36 2.39 19.90
CA ILE A 226 23.96 2.94 21.20
C ILE A 226 22.61 2.30 21.54
N ASN A 227 22.63 1.24 22.35
CA ASN A 227 21.41 0.63 22.86
C ASN A 227 20.75 1.62 23.82
N SER A 228 19.54 2.09 23.48
CA SER A 228 18.72 2.91 24.36
C SER A 228 17.76 2.05 25.16
N SER A 229 17.64 2.34 26.46
CA SER A 229 16.57 1.78 27.31
C SER A 229 15.23 2.51 27.14
N ASN A 230 15.22 3.65 26.45
CA ASN A 230 14.04 4.50 26.24
C ASN A 230 13.95 4.94 24.77
N PRO A 231 13.75 4.01 23.83
CA PRO A 231 13.74 4.32 22.39
C PRO A 231 12.64 5.32 22.05
N LEU A 232 12.87 6.11 21.01
CA LEU A 232 11.87 7.03 20.48
C LEU A 232 10.60 6.25 20.12
N THR A 233 9.48 6.62 20.74
CA THR A 233 8.22 5.91 20.65
C THR A 233 7.13 6.90 20.23
N LEU A 234 6.44 6.57 19.14
CA LEU A 234 5.26 7.28 18.65
C LEU A 234 4.02 6.51 19.08
N LYS A 235 3.12 7.20 19.80
CA LYS A 235 1.87 6.63 20.28
C LYS A 235 0.68 7.40 19.72
N ILE A 236 -0.20 6.66 19.06
CA ILE A 236 -1.53 7.13 18.64
C ILE A 236 -2.54 6.46 19.58
N PRO A 237 -3.26 7.23 20.43
CA PRO A 237 -4.34 6.69 21.25
C PRO A 237 -5.47 6.16 20.35
N LYS A 238 -6.39 5.40 20.93
CA LYS A 238 -7.53 4.86 20.18
C LYS A 238 -8.40 6.00 19.65
N ASP A 239 -8.46 6.15 18.34
CA ASP A 239 -9.25 7.18 17.65
C ASP A 239 -9.63 6.73 16.23
N ASN A 240 -10.39 7.54 15.49
CA ASN A 240 -10.77 7.25 14.09
C ASN A 240 -9.87 8.01 13.11
N LEU A 241 -9.17 7.27 12.26
CA LEU A 241 -8.30 7.78 11.22
C LEU A 241 -9.00 7.77 9.87
N LYS A 242 -8.82 8.84 9.09
CA LYS A 242 -9.30 8.96 7.71
C LYS A 242 -8.17 9.39 6.78
N LEU A 243 -7.63 8.43 6.04
CA LEU A 243 -6.66 8.63 4.97
C LEU A 243 -7.37 8.40 3.64
N ALA A 244 -7.43 9.45 2.81
CA ALA A 244 -8.09 9.41 1.51
C ALA A 244 -7.45 8.34 0.63
N GLY A 245 -8.30 7.55 -0.03
CA GLY A 245 -7.86 6.48 -0.93
C GLY A 245 -7.12 5.32 -0.25
N LEU A 246 -6.98 5.30 1.08
CA LEU A 246 -6.20 4.27 1.79
C LEU A 246 -6.97 3.59 2.93
N TYR A 247 -7.46 4.36 3.91
CA TYR A 247 -8.07 3.77 5.11
C TYR A 247 -9.03 4.73 5.82
N GLU A 248 -10.19 4.24 6.24
CA GLU A 248 -11.13 4.94 7.12
C GLU A 248 -11.61 4.01 8.23
N GLY A 249 -11.31 4.31 9.50
CA GLY A 249 -11.72 3.46 10.63
C GLY A 249 -10.94 3.71 11.91
N GLY A 250 -11.16 2.86 12.92
CA GLY A 250 -10.47 2.94 14.20
C GLY A 250 -8.99 2.59 14.08
N VAL A 251 -8.13 3.33 14.77
CA VAL A 251 -6.69 3.09 14.84
C VAL A 251 -6.21 3.22 16.29
N ALA A 252 -5.21 2.42 16.65
CA ALA A 252 -4.39 2.64 17.84
C ALA A 252 -2.98 2.14 17.54
N SER A 253 -1.95 2.89 17.94
CA SER A 253 -0.57 2.56 17.57
C SER A 253 0.42 2.81 18.68
N ASN A 254 1.42 1.95 18.76
CA ASN A 254 2.61 2.11 19.57
C ASN A 254 3.83 1.73 18.71
N VAL A 255 4.32 2.69 17.94
CA VAL A 255 5.45 2.54 17.03
C VAL A 255 6.73 2.84 17.79
N VAL A 256 7.70 1.92 17.71
CA VAL A 256 9.00 2.08 18.36
C VAL A 256 10.04 2.31 17.27
N ILE A 257 10.74 3.43 17.34
CA ILE A 257 11.78 3.86 16.40
C ILE A 257 13.14 3.70 17.09
N THR A 258 13.94 2.79 16.56
CA THR A 258 15.29 2.46 17.01
C THR A 258 16.31 2.73 15.90
N GLY A 259 17.55 2.27 16.07
CA GLY A 259 18.63 2.54 15.12
C GLY A 259 19.16 3.96 15.33
N SER A 260 19.10 4.79 14.29
CA SER A 260 19.50 6.20 14.39
C SER A 260 18.65 7.10 13.50
N ALA A 261 18.64 8.42 13.72
CA ALA A 261 17.90 9.40 12.93
C ALA A 261 18.22 9.29 11.43
N LEU A 262 19.48 9.05 11.08
CA LEU A 262 19.87 8.84 9.67
C LEU A 262 19.52 7.46 9.12
N ARG A 263 19.29 6.45 9.98
CA ARG A 263 19.02 5.06 9.59
C ARG A 263 17.97 4.45 10.53
N PRO A 264 16.72 4.92 10.47
CA PRO A 264 15.71 4.55 11.44
C PRO A 264 15.25 3.11 11.23
N VAL A 265 15.03 2.40 12.32
CA VAL A 265 14.44 1.06 12.35
C VAL A 265 13.11 1.13 13.09
N ILE A 266 12.03 0.90 12.36
CA ILE A 266 10.64 1.06 12.81
C ILE A 266 10.07 -0.30 13.18
N GLY A 267 9.61 -0.45 14.41
CA GLY A 267 8.92 -1.62 14.93
C GLY A 267 7.70 -1.21 15.76
N GLY A 268 7.24 -2.10 16.64
CA GLY A 268 6.03 -1.87 17.44
C GLY A 268 4.77 -2.36 16.74
N ASN A 269 3.60 -1.83 17.11
CA ASN A 269 2.32 -2.34 16.65
C ASN A 269 1.36 -1.24 16.17
N LEU A 270 0.59 -1.57 15.13
CA LEU A 270 -0.52 -0.81 14.57
C LEU A 270 -1.78 -1.67 14.62
N ASN A 271 -2.80 -1.21 15.32
CA ASN A 271 -4.10 -1.87 15.40
C ASN A 271 -5.10 -1.10 14.55
N LEU A 272 -5.77 -1.79 13.64
CA LEU A 272 -6.84 -1.27 12.79
C LEU A 272 -8.15 -1.95 13.18
N GLU A 273 -9.19 -1.20 13.49
CA GLU A 273 -10.47 -1.75 14.00
C GLU A 273 -11.67 -1.15 13.26
N ASN A 274 -12.66 -1.98 12.92
CA ASN A 274 -13.94 -1.56 12.33
C ASN A 274 -13.78 -0.58 11.15
N GLY A 275 -12.74 -0.77 10.34
CA GLY A 275 -12.37 0.14 9.27
C GLY A 275 -12.58 -0.43 7.87
N GLN A 276 -12.43 0.43 6.88
CA GLN A 276 -12.39 0.10 5.46
C GLN A 276 -11.03 0.50 4.89
N ALA A 277 -10.36 -0.45 4.25
CA ALA A 277 -9.18 -0.18 3.44
C ALA A 277 -9.56 -0.12 1.96
N PHE A 278 -8.90 0.78 1.24
CA PHE A 278 -9.11 1.02 -0.18
C PHE A 278 -7.86 0.60 -0.95
N ILE A 279 -8.05 -0.03 -2.12
CA ILE A 279 -6.93 -0.34 -3.01
C ILE A 279 -6.72 0.86 -3.93
N PRO A 280 -5.56 1.53 -3.88
CA PRO A 280 -5.26 2.62 -4.80
C PRO A 280 -5.28 2.08 -6.23
N LYS A 281 -5.92 2.81 -7.15
CA LYS A 281 -5.80 2.49 -8.57
C LYS A 281 -4.35 2.72 -8.95
N ALA A 282 -3.69 1.71 -9.51
CA ALA A 282 -2.39 1.92 -10.14
C ALA A 282 -2.59 3.07 -11.14
N GLN A 283 -1.95 4.22 -10.90
CA GLN A 283 -1.88 5.24 -11.93
C GLN A 283 -1.22 4.56 -13.11
N GLU A 284 -1.97 4.42 -14.20
CA GLU A 284 -1.36 4.15 -15.50
C GLU A 284 -0.31 5.25 -15.66
N THR A 285 0.96 4.87 -15.50
CA THR A 285 2.06 5.66 -16.03
C THR A 285 1.70 5.81 -17.49
N LYS A 286 1.15 6.99 -17.84
CA LYS A 286 1.18 7.47 -19.20
C LYS A 286 2.65 7.50 -19.55
N THR A 287 3.13 6.41 -20.15
CA THR A 287 4.36 6.37 -20.90
C THR A 287 4.18 7.50 -21.89
N LYS A 288 4.76 8.67 -21.58
CA LYS A 288 4.94 9.70 -22.59
C LYS A 288 5.74 8.98 -23.66
N GLU A 289 5.09 8.75 -24.78
CA GLU A 289 5.73 8.32 -26.02
C GLU A 289 7.01 9.12 -26.14
N SER A 290 8.13 8.41 -26.05
CA SER A 290 9.41 9.02 -26.35
C SER A 290 9.36 9.37 -27.83
N ASP A 291 9.17 10.66 -28.12
CA ASP A 291 9.45 11.23 -29.42
C ASP A 291 10.89 10.84 -29.78
N GLU A 292 11.03 9.82 -30.63
CA GLU A 292 12.25 9.54 -31.37
C GLU A 292 12.55 10.73 -32.28
N LYS A 293 13.23 11.73 -31.72
CA LYS A 293 14.01 12.68 -32.51
C LYS A 293 15.48 12.41 -32.30
N THR A 294 15.99 11.61 -33.23
CA THR A 294 17.36 11.61 -33.75
C THR A 294 18.10 12.94 -33.47
N VAL A 295 19.08 12.91 -32.57
CA VAL A 295 20.11 13.96 -32.47
C VAL A 295 21.45 13.33 -32.81
N LYS A 296 22.05 13.85 -33.88
CA LYS A 296 23.36 13.49 -34.40
C LYS A 296 24.46 13.84 -33.40
N ASN A 297 25.38 12.90 -33.22
CA ASN A 297 26.68 13.10 -32.58
C ASN A 297 27.39 14.37 -33.08
N THR A 298 27.82 15.21 -32.15
CA THR A 298 29.01 16.05 -32.33
C THR A 298 29.87 15.91 -31.08
N SER A 299 31.09 15.39 -31.28
CA SER A 299 32.09 15.17 -30.25
C SER A 299 32.63 16.48 -29.68
N ASN A 300 32.73 16.55 -28.35
CA ASN A 300 33.87 17.03 -27.56
C ASN A 300 33.39 17.49 -26.18
N GLN A 301 33.14 16.55 -25.28
CA GLN A 301 33.27 16.82 -23.84
C GLN A 301 33.91 15.60 -23.18
N THR A 302 35.03 15.88 -22.53
CA THR A 302 35.76 15.00 -21.61
C THR A 302 34.81 14.27 -20.66
N PRO A 303 35.06 12.99 -20.34
CA PRO A 303 34.25 12.25 -19.40
C PRO A 303 34.49 12.79 -18.00
N SER A 304 33.71 13.79 -17.58
CA SER A 304 33.50 14.05 -16.16
C SER A 304 32.75 12.84 -15.62
N VAL A 305 33.51 11.90 -15.07
CA VAL A 305 33.00 10.80 -14.25
C VAL A 305 32.42 11.44 -12.98
N VAL A 306 31.22 12.00 -13.09
CA VAL A 306 30.37 12.23 -11.93
C VAL A 306 29.88 10.84 -11.54
N ARG A 307 30.63 10.20 -10.65
CA ARG A 307 30.08 9.09 -9.87
C ARG A 307 28.92 9.70 -9.10
N SER A 308 27.70 9.56 -9.59
CA SER A 308 26.51 9.65 -8.75
C SER A 308 26.74 8.67 -7.60
N ARG A 309 27.16 9.21 -6.46
CA ARG A 309 27.32 8.43 -5.24
C ARG A 309 25.90 8.26 -4.74
N ASN A 310 25.22 7.22 -5.24
CA ASN A 310 23.96 6.72 -4.68
C ASN A 310 24.22 6.20 -3.26
N ASN A 311 24.43 7.13 -2.35
CA ASN A 311 24.64 6.88 -0.95
C ASN A 311 23.27 7.06 -0.33
N ASN A 312 22.38 6.07 -0.52
CA ASN A 312 21.05 6.07 0.07
C ASN A 312 21.18 5.91 1.59
N GLN A 313 21.53 6.99 2.30
CA GLN A 313 21.84 6.97 3.71
C GLN A 313 20.55 6.93 4.54
N PHE A 314 19.45 7.51 4.04
CA PHE A 314 18.15 7.58 4.71
C PHE A 314 17.15 6.62 4.06
N VAL A 315 17.30 5.32 4.33
CA VAL A 315 16.28 4.31 3.98
C VAL A 315 15.79 3.67 5.28
N PRO A 316 14.59 4.06 5.76
CA PRO A 316 13.98 3.43 6.92
C PRO A 316 13.79 1.92 6.71
N ARG A 317 13.79 1.16 7.80
CA ARG A 317 13.52 -0.29 7.75
C ARG A 317 12.47 -0.69 8.77
N LEU A 318 11.56 -1.56 8.36
CA LEU A 318 10.67 -2.28 9.27
C LEU A 318 11.43 -3.43 9.93
N ASN A 319 11.27 -3.58 11.23
CA ASN A 319 11.75 -4.72 12.01
C ASN A 319 10.71 -5.10 13.06
N ASN A 320 10.12 -6.28 12.89
CA ASN A 320 9.03 -6.80 13.72
C ASN A 320 7.89 -5.77 13.87
N PHE A 321 7.51 -5.12 12.77
CA PHE A 321 6.39 -4.17 12.76
C PHE A 321 5.07 -4.94 12.63
N GLN A 322 4.25 -4.91 13.67
CA GLN A 322 3.04 -5.73 13.78
C GLN A 322 1.82 -4.94 13.34
N VAL A 323 1.09 -5.45 12.36
CA VAL A 323 -0.18 -4.90 11.89
C VAL A 323 -1.27 -5.87 12.30
N ASN A 324 -2.13 -5.43 13.22
CA ASN A 324 -3.26 -6.21 13.72
C ASN A 324 -4.53 -5.71 13.04
N LEU A 325 -5.13 -6.56 12.24
CA LEU A 325 -6.43 -6.33 11.63
C LEU A 325 -7.48 -6.86 12.60
N GLY A 326 -8.15 -5.93 13.28
CA GLY A 326 -9.29 -6.23 14.13
C GLY A 326 -10.40 -6.94 13.36
N ASN A 327 -11.39 -7.44 14.09
CA ASN A 327 -12.50 -8.14 13.48
C ASN A 327 -13.24 -7.20 12.51
N GLU A 328 -13.37 -7.62 11.25
CA GLU A 328 -14.18 -6.98 10.21
C GLU A 328 -13.54 -5.78 9.48
N LEU A 329 -12.21 -5.77 9.27
CA LEU A 329 -11.63 -4.85 8.28
C LEU A 329 -12.26 -5.11 6.90
N ARG A 330 -12.92 -4.09 6.34
CA ARG A 330 -13.51 -4.16 5.00
C ARG A 330 -12.46 -3.86 3.94
N VAL A 331 -12.38 -4.68 2.91
CA VAL A 331 -11.63 -4.37 1.69
C VAL A 331 -12.58 -4.56 0.52
N GLN A 332 -12.86 -3.50 -0.22
CA GLN A 332 -13.90 -3.51 -1.26
C GLN A 332 -13.43 -2.80 -2.52
N GLN A 333 -13.73 -3.40 -3.67
CA GLN A 333 -13.70 -2.74 -4.97
C GLN A 333 -14.99 -3.09 -5.69
N PHE A 334 -15.93 -2.15 -5.74
CA PHE A 334 -17.21 -2.38 -6.42
C PHE A 334 -17.03 -2.34 -7.95
N PRO A 335 -17.66 -3.25 -8.71
CA PRO A 335 -18.50 -4.37 -8.28
C PRO A 335 -17.74 -5.68 -8.00
N LEU A 336 -16.43 -5.71 -8.14
CA LEU A 336 -15.61 -6.93 -8.17
C LEU A 336 -15.60 -7.76 -6.88
N TYR A 337 -15.46 -7.13 -5.71
CA TYR A 337 -15.41 -7.86 -4.43
C TYR A 337 -15.72 -6.98 -3.20
N ASP A 338 -16.17 -7.62 -2.13
CA ASP A 338 -16.30 -7.07 -0.76
C ASP A 338 -15.88 -8.11 0.28
N PHE A 339 -14.77 -7.87 0.97
CA PHE A 339 -14.18 -8.79 1.94
C PHE A 339 -14.17 -8.23 3.36
N ARG A 340 -14.41 -9.10 4.35
CA ARG A 340 -14.23 -8.85 5.78
C ARG A 340 -13.07 -9.68 6.28
N LEU A 341 -11.99 -9.02 6.65
CA LEU A 341 -10.73 -9.63 7.04
C LEU A 341 -10.48 -9.46 8.54
N ALA A 342 -9.70 -10.38 9.11
CA ALA A 342 -9.15 -10.28 10.46
C ALA A 342 -7.86 -11.09 10.59
N GLY A 343 -6.99 -10.72 11.51
CA GLY A 343 -5.73 -11.44 11.76
C GLY A 343 -4.57 -10.50 11.98
N ASP A 344 -3.36 -11.07 11.94
CA ASP A 344 -2.12 -10.38 12.24
C ASP A 344 -1.10 -10.58 11.14
N LEU A 345 -0.30 -9.54 10.90
CA LEU A 345 0.78 -9.54 9.94
C LEU A 345 1.98 -8.80 10.52
N THR A 346 3.10 -9.49 10.62
CA THR A 346 4.40 -8.92 11.00
C THR A 346 5.20 -8.62 9.74
N LEU A 347 5.65 -7.37 9.61
CA LEU A 347 6.37 -6.86 8.45
C LEU A 347 7.85 -6.59 8.78
N ASN A 348 8.73 -6.95 7.84
CA ASN A 348 10.17 -6.68 7.91
C ASN A 348 10.71 -6.29 6.53
N GLY A 349 11.71 -5.41 6.48
CA GLY A 349 12.40 -5.03 5.24
C GLY A 349 12.60 -3.52 5.09
N PRO A 350 13.28 -3.05 4.03
CA PRO A 350 13.47 -1.63 3.76
C PRO A 350 12.17 -0.97 3.26
N ILE A 351 12.01 0.31 3.59
CA ILE A 351 10.96 1.19 3.08
C ILE A 351 11.56 2.05 1.96
N ASP A 352 11.77 1.44 0.80
CA ASP A 352 12.41 2.06 -0.37
C ASP A 352 11.45 2.35 -1.54
N GLY A 353 10.16 2.06 -1.33
CA GLY A 353 9.11 2.14 -2.36
C GLY A 353 8.94 0.87 -3.18
N ASN A 354 9.70 -0.20 -2.94
CA ASN A 354 9.54 -1.49 -3.60
C ASN A 354 8.99 -2.56 -2.63
N LEU A 355 7.70 -2.88 -2.77
CA LEU A 355 7.03 -3.89 -1.93
C LEU A 355 7.65 -5.29 -2.03
N GLN A 356 8.39 -5.61 -3.10
CA GLN A 356 9.09 -6.89 -3.25
C GLN A 356 10.21 -7.08 -2.22
N ASN A 357 10.74 -5.97 -1.68
CA ASN A 357 11.81 -6.00 -0.67
C ASN A 357 11.25 -6.22 0.75
N LEU A 358 9.92 -6.16 0.92
CA LEU A 358 9.27 -6.46 2.19
C LEU A 358 8.95 -7.95 2.32
N THR A 359 8.99 -8.42 3.56
CA THR A 359 8.61 -9.78 3.96
C THR A 359 7.50 -9.72 4.99
N GLY A 360 6.60 -10.70 4.95
CA GLY A 360 5.47 -10.84 5.85
C GLY A 360 5.49 -12.17 6.58
N PHE A 361 5.11 -12.17 7.85
CA PHE A 361 4.80 -13.37 8.63
C PHE A 361 3.47 -13.18 9.33
N GLY A 362 2.53 -14.11 9.16
CA GLY A 362 1.24 -14.02 9.81
C GLY A 362 0.13 -14.73 9.04
N THR A 363 -1.09 -14.60 9.53
CA THR A 363 -2.27 -15.20 8.88
C THR A 363 -3.43 -14.22 8.91
N ILE A 364 -3.97 -13.94 7.73
CA ILE A 364 -5.21 -13.19 7.57
C ILE A 364 -6.34 -14.17 7.24
N LYS A 365 -7.46 -14.03 7.94
CA LYS A 365 -8.68 -14.81 7.75
C LYS A 365 -9.71 -14.00 6.98
N LEU A 366 -10.36 -14.64 6.02
CA LEU A 366 -11.55 -14.11 5.36
C LEU A 366 -12.79 -14.55 6.15
N LEU A 367 -13.34 -13.65 6.95
CA LEU A 367 -14.51 -13.91 7.81
C LEU A 367 -15.81 -13.95 7.00
N ARG A 368 -15.92 -13.05 6.01
CA ARG A 368 -17.02 -12.95 5.03
C ARG A 368 -16.43 -12.41 3.75
N GLY A 369 -16.98 -12.79 2.61
CA GLY A 369 -16.51 -12.26 1.34
C GLY A 369 -17.48 -12.51 0.22
N GLU A 370 -17.59 -11.54 -0.67
CA GLU A 370 -18.30 -11.61 -1.94
C GLU A 370 -17.27 -11.32 -3.04
N VAL A 371 -17.30 -12.10 -4.12
CA VAL A 371 -16.43 -11.92 -5.29
C VAL A 371 -17.19 -12.26 -6.56
N ASP A 372 -17.13 -11.38 -7.55
CA ASP A 372 -17.69 -11.61 -8.87
C ASP A 372 -16.67 -12.33 -9.74
N VAL A 373 -17.10 -13.47 -10.32
CA VAL A 373 -16.31 -14.25 -11.30
C VAL A 373 -17.25 -14.65 -12.44
N LEU A 374 -16.90 -14.30 -13.68
CA LEU A 374 -17.78 -14.42 -14.86
C LEU A 374 -19.15 -13.78 -14.62
N GLU A 375 -19.15 -12.57 -14.03
CA GLU A 375 -20.36 -11.82 -13.62
C GLU A 375 -21.29 -12.58 -12.66
N THR A 376 -20.81 -13.68 -12.09
CA THR A 376 -21.51 -14.46 -11.09
C THR A 376 -20.88 -14.17 -9.74
N GLU A 377 -21.68 -13.60 -8.85
CA GLU A 377 -21.30 -13.38 -7.46
C GLU A 377 -21.22 -14.72 -6.70
N PHE A 378 -20.06 -14.96 -6.13
CA PHE A 378 -19.73 -16.03 -5.20
C PHE A 378 -19.58 -15.50 -3.77
N VAL A 379 -20.06 -16.25 -2.79
CA VAL A 379 -19.97 -15.91 -1.36
C VAL A 379 -19.01 -16.88 -0.66
N ALA A 380 -18.15 -16.39 0.22
CA ALA A 380 -17.19 -17.20 0.97
C ALA A 380 -17.89 -18.29 1.81
N ASP A 381 -17.45 -19.54 1.67
CA ASP A 381 -17.96 -20.68 2.46
C ASP A 381 -17.44 -20.56 3.90
N ARG A 382 -18.27 -20.03 4.79
CA ARG A 382 -17.92 -19.78 6.21
C ARG A 382 -17.63 -21.04 7.01
N ARG A 383 -17.94 -22.22 6.46
CA ARG A 383 -17.60 -23.52 7.06
C ARG A 383 -16.16 -23.94 6.72
N HIS A 384 -15.54 -23.28 5.76
CA HIS A 384 -14.13 -23.44 5.42
C HIS A 384 -13.28 -22.44 6.20
N ASN A 385 -12.08 -22.83 6.61
CA ASN A 385 -11.15 -21.92 7.26
C ASN A 385 -10.42 -21.10 6.18
N ASN A 386 -11.11 -20.09 5.65
CA ASN A 386 -10.60 -19.24 4.58
C ASN A 386 -9.41 -18.41 5.07
N THR A 387 -8.21 -18.70 4.58
CA THR A 387 -6.96 -18.11 5.08
C THR A 387 -6.02 -17.65 3.97
N VAL A 388 -5.26 -16.61 4.29
CA VAL A 388 -4.12 -16.09 3.54
C VAL A 388 -2.92 -16.13 4.49
N VAL A 389 -1.95 -16.98 4.21
CA VAL A 389 -0.80 -17.25 5.09
C VAL A 389 0.47 -16.66 4.49
N PHE A 390 1.10 -15.76 5.24
CA PHE A 390 2.34 -15.09 4.86
C PHE A 390 3.53 -15.81 5.48
N VAL A 391 4.52 -16.11 4.64
CA VAL A 391 5.74 -16.82 5.01
C VAL A 391 6.94 -15.97 4.54
N PRO A 392 7.89 -15.60 5.43
CA PRO A 392 8.95 -14.66 5.10
C PRO A 392 9.74 -15.00 3.84
N GLU A 393 10.06 -16.28 3.64
CA GLU A 393 10.87 -16.77 2.51
C GLU A 393 10.18 -16.60 1.15
N GLN A 394 8.85 -16.40 1.14
CA GLN A 394 8.06 -16.18 -0.09
C GLN A 394 7.91 -14.69 -0.42
N GLY A 395 8.35 -13.78 0.47
CA GLY A 395 8.12 -12.35 0.35
C GLY A 395 6.68 -11.95 0.68
N LEU A 396 6.40 -10.65 0.70
CA LEU A 396 5.08 -10.13 1.04
C LEU A 396 4.01 -10.41 -0.03
N LEU A 397 4.39 -10.46 -1.31
CA LEU A 397 3.47 -10.49 -2.46
C LEU A 397 3.13 -11.90 -2.96
N ASN A 398 3.62 -12.96 -2.31
CA ASN A 398 3.35 -14.35 -2.68
C ASN A 398 2.85 -15.20 -1.50
N PRO A 399 1.77 -14.81 -0.80
CA PRO A 399 1.21 -15.61 0.28
C PRO A 399 0.59 -16.92 -0.23
N ASN A 400 0.39 -17.87 0.69
CA ASN A 400 -0.38 -19.09 0.43
C ASN A 400 -1.86 -18.84 0.71
N LEU A 401 -2.70 -19.15 -0.27
CA LEU A 401 -4.15 -19.04 -0.22
C LEU A 401 -4.76 -20.41 0.07
N ASP A 402 -5.77 -20.45 0.95
CA ASP A 402 -6.71 -21.56 1.07
C ASP A 402 -8.10 -20.96 1.27
N LEU A 403 -8.78 -20.68 0.16
CA LEU A 403 -10.05 -19.96 0.11
C LEU A 403 -11.10 -20.80 -0.61
N LYS A 404 -12.34 -20.70 -0.16
CA LYS A 404 -13.48 -21.41 -0.75
C LYS A 404 -14.69 -20.49 -0.80
N PHE A 405 -15.28 -20.38 -1.97
CA PHE A 405 -16.50 -19.63 -2.22
C PHE A 405 -17.55 -20.53 -2.87
N THR A 406 -18.82 -20.15 -2.73
CA THR A 406 -19.95 -20.91 -3.26
C THR A 406 -20.97 -19.98 -3.91
N THR A 407 -21.65 -20.50 -4.93
CA THR A 407 -22.80 -19.86 -5.57
C THR A 407 -23.84 -20.91 -5.95
N ILE A 408 -25.04 -20.48 -6.32
CA ILE A 408 -26.11 -21.34 -6.80
C ILE A 408 -26.46 -20.91 -8.22
N ALA A 409 -26.37 -21.85 -9.15
CA ALA A 409 -26.84 -21.69 -10.52
C ALA A 409 -28.11 -22.51 -10.74
N PHE A 410 -28.93 -22.09 -11.70
CA PHE A 410 -30.19 -22.73 -12.05
C PHE A 410 -30.13 -23.26 -13.48
N GLU A 411 -30.48 -24.52 -13.66
CA GLU A 411 -30.67 -25.08 -14.99
C GLU A 411 -32.04 -24.66 -15.55
N PRO A 412 -32.11 -24.11 -16.78
CA PRO A 412 -33.39 -23.82 -17.41
C PRO A 412 -34.16 -25.11 -17.64
N SER A 413 -35.44 -25.09 -17.28
CA SER A 413 -36.37 -26.21 -17.42
C SER A 413 -36.38 -26.70 -18.87
N GLY A 414 -35.90 -27.92 -19.11
CA GLY A 414 -35.88 -28.54 -20.45
C GLY A 414 -34.50 -28.64 -21.12
N ALA A 415 -33.42 -28.17 -20.48
CA ALA A 415 -32.06 -28.50 -20.94
C ALA A 415 -31.85 -30.03 -20.84
N LEU A 416 -31.43 -30.64 -21.95
CA LEU A 416 -31.28 -32.08 -22.12
C LEU A 416 -30.41 -32.67 -21.02
N ARG A 417 -31.03 -33.22 -19.97
CA ARG A 417 -30.36 -34.12 -19.03
C ARG A 417 -29.68 -35.20 -19.86
N GLN A 418 -28.34 -35.20 -19.94
CA GLN A 418 -27.59 -36.35 -20.43
C GLN A 418 -27.87 -37.49 -19.46
N ARG A 419 -28.89 -38.28 -19.82
CA ARG A 419 -29.37 -39.45 -19.11
C ARG A 419 -28.20 -40.41 -18.91
N ARG A 420 -27.90 -40.78 -17.66
CA ARG A 420 -27.30 -42.11 -17.44
C ARG A 420 -28.32 -43.12 -17.93
N ILE A 421 -27.95 -43.91 -18.92
CA ILE A 421 -28.69 -45.12 -19.28
C ILE A 421 -28.20 -46.19 -18.30
N ASP A 422 -28.66 -46.11 -17.06
CA ASP A 422 -28.72 -47.28 -16.18
C ASP A 422 -30.19 -47.74 -16.23
N ASN A 423 -30.41 -49.06 -16.33
CA ASN A 423 -31.70 -49.71 -16.63
C ASN A 423 -32.78 -49.53 -15.55
N GLU A 424 -33.24 -48.30 -15.31
CA GLU A 424 -34.40 -48.02 -14.47
C GLU A 424 -35.67 -47.86 -15.34
N ILE A 425 -36.73 -48.57 -14.96
CA ILE A 425 -38.05 -48.44 -15.57
C ILE A 425 -38.66 -47.12 -15.08
N LEU A 426 -39.13 -46.27 -16.01
CA LEU A 426 -39.79 -45.00 -15.70
C LEU A 426 -41.10 -45.24 -14.94
N GLU A 427 -41.17 -44.77 -13.69
CA GLU A 427 -42.40 -44.17 -13.19
C GLU A 427 -42.43 -42.70 -13.62
N ASN A 428 -43.46 -42.31 -14.38
CA ASN A 428 -43.76 -40.92 -14.66
C ASN A 428 -44.14 -40.21 -13.36
N VAL A 429 -43.15 -39.84 -12.56
CA VAL A 429 -43.33 -38.88 -11.48
C VAL A 429 -43.46 -37.51 -12.12
N LEU A 430 -44.54 -36.82 -11.77
CA LEU A 430 -44.83 -35.41 -12.06
C LEU A 430 -43.54 -34.61 -12.21
N GLN A 431 -43.23 -34.17 -13.43
CA GLN A 431 -42.10 -33.28 -13.67
C GLN A 431 -42.36 -32.01 -12.86
N SER A 432 -41.59 -31.86 -11.79
CA SER A 432 -41.51 -30.62 -11.04
C SER A 432 -41.14 -29.50 -12.02
N SER A 433 -41.96 -28.46 -12.11
CA SER A 433 -41.68 -27.24 -12.88
C SER A 433 -40.53 -26.39 -12.30
N ARG A 434 -39.78 -26.94 -11.33
CA ARG A 434 -38.67 -26.27 -10.65
C ARG A 434 -37.39 -26.38 -11.48
N PRO A 435 -36.64 -25.29 -11.68
CA PRO A 435 -35.30 -25.37 -12.22
C PRO A 435 -34.39 -26.18 -11.28
N ASP A 436 -33.58 -27.08 -11.83
CA ASP A 436 -32.62 -27.85 -11.02
C ASP A 436 -31.55 -26.88 -10.49
N GLN A 437 -31.37 -26.84 -9.17
CA GLN A 437 -30.33 -26.04 -8.51
C GLN A 437 -29.00 -26.79 -8.53
N VAL A 438 -27.95 -26.08 -8.94
CA VAL A 438 -26.59 -26.59 -8.92
C VAL A 438 -25.76 -25.69 -8.02
N LYS A 439 -25.33 -26.22 -6.87
CA LYS A 439 -24.40 -25.54 -5.99
C LYS A 439 -23.01 -25.63 -6.61
N ILE A 440 -22.41 -24.50 -6.92
CA ILE A 440 -21.06 -24.40 -7.49
C ILE A 440 -20.12 -23.92 -6.40
N THR A 441 -18.95 -24.55 -6.31
CA THR A 441 -17.88 -24.20 -5.38
C THR A 441 -16.65 -23.79 -6.18
N LEU A 442 -16.14 -22.60 -5.88
CA LEU A 442 -14.87 -22.07 -6.33
C LEU A 442 -13.86 -22.20 -5.19
N ALA A 443 -12.80 -22.99 -5.37
CA ALA A 443 -11.74 -23.10 -4.39
C ALA A 443 -10.40 -22.62 -4.97
N VAL A 444 -9.69 -21.79 -4.19
CA VAL A 444 -8.38 -21.23 -4.52
C VAL A 444 -7.38 -21.73 -3.48
N LYS A 445 -6.45 -22.59 -3.89
CA LYS A 445 -5.48 -23.22 -2.99
C LYS A 445 -4.08 -23.30 -3.59
N GLY A 446 -3.17 -22.46 -3.10
CA GLY A 446 -1.78 -22.41 -3.55
C GLY A 446 -1.16 -21.02 -3.37
N GLN A 447 -0.03 -20.79 -4.02
CA GLN A 447 0.71 -19.52 -3.94
C GLN A 447 0.14 -18.48 -4.91
N THR A 448 0.02 -17.21 -4.50
CA THR A 448 -0.53 -16.14 -5.36
C THR A 448 0.21 -15.98 -6.70
N SER A 449 1.53 -16.22 -6.75
CA SER A 449 2.32 -16.20 -7.98
C SER A 449 1.83 -17.18 -9.05
N GLN A 450 1.15 -18.26 -8.65
CA GLN A 450 0.58 -19.25 -9.57
C GLN A 450 -0.69 -18.76 -10.26
N ILE A 451 -1.31 -17.67 -9.77
CA ILE A 451 -2.39 -16.96 -10.47
C ILE A 451 -1.81 -16.14 -11.63
N LEU A 452 -0.67 -15.47 -11.40
CA LEU A 452 -0.05 -14.52 -12.34
C LEU A 452 0.81 -15.19 -13.43
N ALA A 453 1.17 -16.46 -13.26
CA ALA A 453 2.04 -17.20 -14.19
C ALA A 453 1.43 -17.52 -15.57
N LEU A 454 0.17 -17.13 -15.83
CA LEU A 454 -0.54 -17.44 -17.07
C LEU A 454 -0.53 -16.30 -18.12
N GLY A 455 0.49 -15.44 -18.10
CA GLY A 455 0.69 -14.39 -19.13
C GLY A 455 1.04 -14.89 -20.54
N GLY A 456 0.73 -16.15 -20.87
CA GLY A 456 0.84 -16.70 -22.22
C GLY A 456 -0.54 -16.90 -22.82
N GLU A 457 -0.77 -16.30 -23.98
CA GLU A 457 -1.95 -16.50 -24.81
C GLU A 457 -2.04 -17.98 -25.21
N LYS A 458 -2.74 -18.80 -24.42
CA LYS A 458 -3.05 -20.19 -24.80
C LYS A 458 -4.15 -20.15 -25.86
N ASP A 459 -3.81 -20.61 -27.06
CA ASP A 459 -4.75 -20.92 -28.14
C ASP A 459 -5.30 -22.33 -27.91
N TYR A 460 -6.49 -22.39 -27.27
CA TYR A 460 -7.10 -23.62 -26.77
C TYR A 460 -7.56 -24.56 -27.88
N CYS A 461 -7.84 -24.05 -29.08
CA CYS A 461 -8.25 -24.86 -30.21
C CYS A 461 -7.03 -25.35 -31.02
N ALA A 462 -5.93 -24.58 -31.07
CA ALA A 462 -4.71 -24.99 -31.75
C ALA A 462 -3.92 -26.07 -31.00
N ASP A 463 -3.82 -25.99 -29.66
CA ASP A 463 -3.05 -26.97 -28.86
C ASP A 463 -3.73 -28.35 -28.79
N GLN A 464 -5.05 -28.43 -29.00
CA GLN A 464 -5.80 -29.70 -28.98
C GLN A 464 -5.93 -30.40 -30.34
N GLN A 465 -5.27 -29.91 -31.40
CA GLN A 465 -5.33 -30.45 -32.77
C GLN A 465 -6.76 -30.55 -33.36
N ILE A 466 -7.73 -29.81 -32.83
CA ILE A 466 -9.10 -29.79 -33.38
C ILE A 466 -9.08 -28.94 -34.64
N THR A 467 -9.09 -29.60 -35.79
CA THR A 467 -9.10 -28.88 -37.08
C THR A 467 -10.51 -28.34 -37.36
N SER A 468 -10.62 -27.22 -38.06
CA SER A 468 -11.88 -26.67 -38.57
C SER A 468 -12.73 -27.66 -39.38
N SER A 469 -12.12 -28.76 -39.85
CA SER A 469 -12.80 -29.87 -40.52
C SER A 469 -13.69 -30.74 -39.60
N GLU A 470 -13.45 -30.76 -38.29
CA GLU A 470 -14.24 -31.51 -37.31
C GLU A 470 -15.49 -30.73 -36.87
N LEU A 471 -15.37 -29.41 -36.71
CA LEU A 471 -16.50 -28.49 -36.52
C LEU A 471 -17.45 -28.52 -37.73
N ALA A 472 -16.94 -28.64 -38.95
CA ALA A 472 -17.75 -28.78 -40.17
C ALA A 472 -18.58 -30.08 -40.24
N LYS A 473 -18.29 -31.08 -39.39
CA LYS A 473 -19.08 -32.32 -39.28
C LYS A 473 -20.25 -32.20 -38.29
N LEU A 474 -20.33 -31.13 -37.48
CA LEU A 474 -21.50 -30.83 -36.65
C LEU A 474 -22.63 -30.30 -37.55
N GLY A 475 -23.46 -31.23 -38.04
CA GLY A 475 -24.54 -30.94 -38.98
C GLY A 475 -24.91 -32.15 -39.85
N SER A 476 -24.03 -33.16 -39.91
CA SER A 476 -24.35 -34.45 -40.53
C SER A 476 -25.13 -35.34 -39.55
N LYS A 477 -26.18 -36.03 -40.02
CA LYS A 477 -27.04 -36.93 -39.22
C LYS A 477 -26.29 -38.15 -38.61
N THR A 478 -24.98 -38.29 -38.83
CA THR A 478 -24.19 -39.49 -38.51
C THR A 478 -22.89 -39.22 -37.75
N THR A 479 -22.62 -38.00 -37.29
CA THR A 479 -21.37 -37.71 -36.56
C THR A 479 -21.48 -38.20 -35.11
N ILE A 480 -20.85 -39.33 -34.79
CA ILE A 480 -20.70 -39.85 -33.42
C ILE A 480 -19.30 -39.46 -32.95
N LEU A 481 -19.20 -38.47 -32.08
CA LEU A 481 -17.95 -38.13 -31.38
C LEU A 481 -17.73 -39.13 -30.25
N SER A 482 -16.49 -39.59 -30.07
CA SER A 482 -16.10 -40.29 -28.84
C SER A 482 -16.19 -39.32 -27.66
N ARG A 483 -16.25 -39.88 -26.44
CA ARG A 483 -16.37 -39.09 -25.22
C ARG A 483 -15.19 -38.12 -25.04
N GLN A 484 -14.00 -38.52 -25.48
CA GLN A 484 -12.78 -37.73 -25.40
C GLN A 484 -12.79 -36.58 -26.42
N GLU A 485 -13.18 -36.86 -27.67
CA GLU A 485 -13.30 -35.84 -28.73
C GLU A 485 -14.39 -34.81 -28.40
N PHE A 486 -15.51 -35.25 -27.81
CA PHE A 486 -16.56 -34.33 -27.35
C PHE A 486 -16.08 -33.42 -26.22
N GLN A 487 -15.30 -33.96 -25.28
CA GLN A 487 -14.76 -33.20 -24.16
C GLN A 487 -13.72 -32.17 -24.62
N GLN A 488 -12.84 -32.55 -25.54
CA GLN A 488 -11.88 -31.66 -26.19
C GLN A 488 -12.56 -30.53 -26.98
N LEU A 489 -13.59 -30.86 -27.77
CA LEU A 489 -14.36 -29.87 -28.51
C LEU A 489 -15.10 -28.89 -27.58
N ALA A 490 -15.67 -29.39 -26.48
CA ALA A 490 -16.27 -28.54 -25.47
C ALA A 490 -15.23 -27.59 -24.87
N GLU A 491 -14.08 -28.09 -24.41
CA GLU A 491 -13.00 -27.28 -23.85
C GLU A 491 -12.52 -26.17 -24.82
N CYS A 492 -12.35 -26.48 -26.11
CA CYS A 492 -12.02 -25.49 -27.15
C CYS A 492 -13.12 -24.44 -27.34
N VAL A 493 -14.39 -24.84 -27.54
CA VAL A 493 -15.51 -23.91 -27.75
C VAL A 493 -15.73 -23.00 -26.52
N TYR A 494 -15.57 -23.54 -25.30
CA TYR A 494 -15.67 -22.75 -24.08
C TYR A 494 -14.46 -21.85 -23.85
N GLY A 495 -13.25 -22.31 -24.19
CA GLY A 495 -12.04 -21.48 -24.16
C GLY A 495 -12.16 -20.24 -25.04
N GLU A 496 -12.77 -20.38 -26.22
CA GLU A 496 -13.10 -19.28 -27.14
C GLU A 496 -14.21 -18.37 -26.61
N ALA A 497 -15.26 -18.93 -25.98
CA ALA A 497 -16.37 -18.14 -25.44
C ALA A 497 -15.97 -17.23 -24.24
N ILE A 498 -14.95 -17.64 -23.48
CA ILE A 498 -14.42 -16.90 -22.32
C ILE A 498 -13.14 -16.11 -22.69
N ALA A 499 -12.67 -16.25 -23.94
CA ALA A 499 -11.38 -15.73 -24.41
C ALA A 499 -11.24 -14.20 -24.22
N ASN A 500 -12.35 -13.48 -24.18
CA ASN A 500 -12.41 -12.02 -24.03
C ASN A 500 -12.68 -11.53 -22.59
N SER A 501 -12.70 -12.40 -21.58
CA SER A 501 -12.95 -12.02 -20.18
C SER A 501 -11.65 -11.82 -19.39
N GLU A 502 -11.63 -10.82 -18.49
CA GLU A 502 -10.53 -10.60 -17.54
C GLU A 502 -10.33 -11.79 -16.59
N ASP A 503 -11.37 -12.59 -16.36
CA ASP A 503 -11.38 -13.75 -15.47
C ASP A 503 -10.70 -15.01 -16.05
N LYS A 504 -10.38 -15.01 -17.35
CA LYS A 504 -9.77 -16.17 -18.04
C LYS A 504 -8.51 -16.65 -17.34
N ALA A 505 -7.56 -15.74 -17.10
CA ALA A 505 -6.28 -16.10 -16.48
C ALA A 505 -6.44 -16.62 -15.05
N PHE A 506 -7.45 -16.11 -14.32
CA PHE A 506 -7.73 -16.54 -12.96
C PHE A 506 -8.35 -17.95 -12.93
N LEU A 507 -9.42 -18.20 -13.70
CA LEU A 507 -10.14 -19.48 -13.68
C LEU A 507 -9.30 -20.67 -14.13
N PHE A 508 -8.39 -20.45 -15.08
CA PHE A 508 -7.49 -21.50 -15.56
C PHE A 508 -6.19 -21.63 -14.76
N SER A 509 -6.04 -20.87 -13.68
CA SER A 509 -4.89 -21.00 -12.79
C SER A 509 -4.84 -22.41 -12.17
N PRO A 510 -3.66 -23.04 -12.06
CA PRO A 510 -3.53 -24.38 -11.48
C PRO A 510 -3.94 -24.46 -10.00
N ILE A 511 -4.12 -23.32 -9.34
CA ILE A 511 -4.56 -23.26 -7.95
C ILE A 511 -6.06 -23.01 -7.80
N VAL A 512 -6.78 -22.85 -8.91
CA VAL A 512 -8.22 -22.59 -8.93
C VAL A 512 -8.94 -23.86 -9.36
N THR A 513 -10.01 -24.21 -8.64
CA THR A 513 -10.83 -25.38 -8.94
C THR A 513 -12.31 -25.04 -8.85
N LEU A 514 -13.06 -25.47 -9.86
CA LEU A 514 -14.52 -25.38 -9.90
C LEU A 514 -15.12 -26.77 -9.71
N THR A 515 -16.01 -26.90 -8.74
CA THR A 515 -16.75 -28.15 -8.48
C THR A 515 -18.24 -27.86 -8.30
N SER A 516 -19.09 -28.85 -8.48
CA SER A 516 -20.53 -28.68 -8.30
C SER A 516 -21.20 -29.83 -7.58
N THR A 517 -22.35 -29.53 -6.97
CA THR A 517 -23.27 -30.50 -6.40
C THR A 517 -24.67 -30.21 -6.93
N PRO A 518 -25.29 -31.12 -7.72
CA PRO A 518 -24.76 -32.41 -8.19
C PRO A 518 -23.51 -32.25 -9.10
N PRO A 519 -22.67 -33.31 -9.24
CA PRO A 519 -21.41 -33.22 -9.98
C PRO A 519 -21.64 -33.00 -11.48
N ARG A 520 -20.96 -32.00 -12.03
CA ARG A 520 -20.94 -31.62 -13.46
C ARG A 520 -19.50 -31.64 -13.99
N SER A 521 -19.34 -31.67 -15.31
CA SER A 521 -18.05 -31.36 -15.93
C SER A 521 -17.71 -29.90 -15.73
N GLU A 522 -16.43 -29.55 -15.75
CA GLU A 522 -15.96 -28.16 -15.66
C GLU A 522 -16.61 -27.25 -16.70
N SER A 523 -16.69 -27.71 -17.95
CA SER A 523 -17.44 -27.06 -19.03
C SER A 523 -18.92 -26.84 -18.72
N GLY A 524 -19.56 -27.79 -18.03
CA GLY A 524 -20.95 -27.67 -17.59
C GLY A 524 -21.12 -26.65 -16.46
N ILE A 525 -20.16 -26.57 -15.54
CA ILE A 525 -20.15 -25.56 -14.48
C ILE A 525 -19.98 -24.17 -15.08
N ILE A 526 -19.00 -24.00 -15.97
CA ILE A 526 -18.73 -22.75 -16.68
C ILE A 526 -19.95 -22.31 -17.50
N ALA A 527 -20.59 -23.24 -18.22
CA ALA A 527 -21.83 -22.94 -18.95
C ALA A 527 -22.92 -22.42 -18.02
N LEU A 528 -23.07 -22.97 -16.81
CA LEU A 528 -24.05 -22.49 -15.83
C LEU A 528 -23.74 -21.09 -15.30
N LEU A 529 -22.45 -20.75 -15.13
CA LEU A 529 -22.00 -19.41 -14.74
C LEU A 529 -22.19 -18.41 -15.89
N GLY A 530 -21.83 -18.80 -17.11
CA GLY A 530 -21.91 -17.98 -18.33
C GLY A 530 -23.29 -17.88 -18.96
N ASN A 531 -24.24 -18.77 -18.66
CA ASN A 531 -25.62 -18.71 -19.18
C ASN A 531 -26.43 -17.56 -18.58
N SER A 532 -25.88 -16.88 -17.56
CA SER A 532 -26.35 -15.56 -17.16
C SER A 532 -26.25 -14.58 -18.34
N PHE A 533 -25.22 -14.67 -19.19
CA PHE A 533 -24.91 -13.74 -20.29
C PHE A 533 -25.87 -13.86 -21.49
N ILE A 534 -26.32 -15.07 -21.83
CA ILE A 534 -27.15 -15.32 -23.04
C ILE A 534 -28.61 -14.92 -22.82
N THR A 535 -29.16 -15.13 -21.62
CA THR A 535 -30.54 -14.69 -21.32
C THR A 535 -30.68 -13.17 -21.18
N GLN A 536 -29.57 -12.44 -21.00
CA GLN A 536 -29.53 -11.00 -20.75
C GLN A 536 -29.60 -10.15 -22.04
N PHE A 537 -29.04 -10.64 -23.16
CA PHE A 537 -29.08 -9.90 -24.42
C PHE A 537 -30.49 -9.84 -25.02
N GLU A 538 -31.29 -10.91 -24.90
CA GLU A 538 -32.67 -10.91 -25.39
C GLU A 538 -33.60 -10.00 -24.56
N THR A 539 -33.29 -9.78 -23.28
CA THR A 539 -34.06 -8.88 -22.40
C THR A 539 -33.66 -7.42 -22.61
N ILE A 540 -32.36 -7.10 -22.62
CA ILE A 540 -31.86 -5.70 -22.72
C ILE A 540 -32.13 -5.11 -24.12
N ALA A 541 -32.09 -5.93 -25.19
CA ALA A 541 -32.37 -5.45 -26.54
C ALA A 541 -33.82 -4.96 -26.73
N ASN A 542 -34.74 -5.26 -25.80
CA ASN A 542 -36.17 -5.03 -25.93
C ASN A 542 -36.83 -4.30 -24.74
N SER A 543 -36.08 -3.77 -23.75
CA SER A 543 -36.65 -3.23 -22.49
C SER A 543 -36.56 -1.70 -22.33
N ASP A 544 -37.55 -1.11 -21.65
CA ASP A 544 -37.72 0.35 -21.43
C ASP A 544 -36.90 0.87 -20.21
N GLU A 545 -36.68 2.19 -20.11
CA GLU A 545 -35.87 2.84 -19.04
C GLU A 545 -36.27 2.47 -17.58
N ARG A 546 -37.55 2.11 -17.35
CA ARG A 546 -38.03 1.63 -16.04
C ARG A 546 -37.62 0.20 -15.74
N GLU A 547 -37.58 -0.67 -16.74
CA GLU A 547 -37.16 -2.08 -16.59
C GLU A 547 -35.64 -2.17 -16.33
N ILE A 548 -34.86 -1.22 -16.86
CA ILE A 548 -33.43 -1.08 -16.54
C ILE A 548 -33.22 -0.70 -15.06
N ALA A 549 -34.00 0.22 -14.51
CA ALA A 549 -33.93 0.59 -13.09
C ALA A 549 -34.34 -0.58 -12.17
N GLU A 550 -35.36 -1.33 -12.56
CA GLU A 550 -35.80 -2.53 -11.85
C GLU A 550 -34.76 -3.66 -11.91
N LEU A 551 -34.06 -3.81 -13.04
CA LEU A 551 -32.94 -4.76 -13.20
C LEU A 551 -31.76 -4.40 -12.28
N VAL A 552 -31.41 -3.11 -12.18
CA VAL A 552 -30.36 -2.61 -11.29
C VAL A 552 -30.73 -2.86 -9.83
N ILE A 553 -31.96 -2.56 -9.41
CA ILE A 553 -32.42 -2.83 -8.04
C ILE A 553 -32.46 -4.34 -7.77
N THR A 554 -32.95 -5.15 -8.70
CA THR A 554 -33.04 -6.61 -8.52
C THR A 554 -31.66 -7.26 -8.44
N ARG A 555 -30.69 -6.81 -9.26
CA ARG A 555 -29.35 -7.40 -9.33
C ARG A 555 -28.45 -6.95 -8.18
N TYR A 556 -28.42 -5.66 -7.87
CA TYR A 556 -27.47 -5.09 -6.92
C TYR A 556 -28.05 -4.88 -5.51
N VAL A 557 -29.37 -5.00 -5.32
CA VAL A 557 -30.02 -4.86 -4.01
C VAL A 557 -30.71 -6.16 -3.60
N VAL A 558 -31.55 -6.74 -4.45
CA VAL A 558 -32.42 -7.87 -4.05
C VAL A 558 -31.70 -9.22 -4.04
N ARG A 559 -30.97 -9.58 -5.11
CA ARG A 559 -30.25 -10.86 -5.19
C ARG A 559 -29.24 -11.10 -4.05
N PRO A 560 -28.42 -10.12 -3.64
CA PRO A 560 -27.49 -10.30 -2.51
C PRO A 560 -28.23 -10.63 -1.20
N ILE A 561 -29.37 -9.99 -0.94
CA ILE A 561 -30.21 -10.24 0.25
C ILE A 561 -30.72 -11.69 0.25
N ILE A 562 -31.29 -12.13 -0.87
CA ILE A 562 -31.86 -13.48 -1.01
C ILE A 562 -30.77 -14.54 -0.82
N LYS A 563 -29.61 -14.37 -1.46
CA LYS A 563 -28.46 -15.28 -1.31
C LYS A 563 -27.96 -15.35 0.13
N ASN A 564 -27.78 -14.20 0.79
CA ASN A 564 -27.27 -14.14 2.16
C ASN A 564 -28.22 -14.85 3.16
N ILE A 565 -29.54 -14.69 2.99
CA ILE A 565 -30.56 -15.40 3.78
C ILE A 565 -30.50 -16.91 3.51
N LEU A 566 -30.49 -17.33 2.23
CA LEU A 566 -30.41 -18.74 1.84
C LEU A 566 -29.15 -19.41 2.40
N PHE A 567 -27.98 -18.78 2.26
CA PHE A 567 -26.73 -19.31 2.80
C PHE A 567 -26.72 -19.37 4.33
N THR A 568 -27.32 -18.39 5.01
CA THR A 568 -27.43 -18.41 6.49
C THR A 568 -28.33 -19.54 6.98
N VAL A 569 -29.44 -19.81 6.27
CA VAL A 569 -30.34 -20.93 6.58
C VAL A 569 -29.66 -22.27 6.26
N GLU A 570 -28.99 -22.38 5.10
CA GLU A 570 -28.24 -23.58 4.71
C GLU A 570 -27.12 -23.88 5.72
N GLU A 571 -26.40 -22.87 6.22
CA GLU A 571 -25.37 -23.03 7.25
C GLU A 571 -25.95 -23.69 8.52
N LYS A 572 -27.06 -23.15 9.05
CA LYS A 572 -27.72 -23.69 10.25
C LYS A 572 -28.22 -25.11 10.04
N VAL A 573 -28.87 -25.38 8.91
CA VAL A 573 -29.47 -26.68 8.65
C VAL A 573 -28.42 -27.73 8.31
N SER A 574 -27.39 -27.40 7.55
CA SER A 574 -26.27 -28.30 7.27
C SER A 574 -25.52 -28.68 8.55
N ASN A 575 -25.35 -27.74 9.50
CA ASN A 575 -24.75 -28.03 10.81
C ASN A 575 -25.61 -29.02 11.62
N VAL A 576 -26.95 -28.88 11.58
CA VAL A 576 -27.87 -29.87 12.17
C VAL A 576 -27.78 -31.21 11.43
N GLY A 577 -27.75 -31.21 10.10
CA GLY A 577 -27.59 -32.40 9.27
C GLY A 577 -26.33 -33.21 9.61
N ARG A 578 -25.19 -32.53 9.77
CA ARG A 578 -23.93 -33.17 10.17
C ARG A 578 -24.00 -33.78 11.57
N SER A 579 -24.71 -33.13 12.50
CA SER A 579 -24.91 -33.68 13.86
C SER A 579 -25.75 -34.97 13.86
N ILE A 580 -26.52 -35.22 12.80
CA ILE A 580 -27.33 -36.44 12.60
C ILE A 580 -26.77 -37.37 11.50
N GLY A 581 -25.53 -37.16 11.06
CA GLY A 581 -24.84 -38.03 10.10
C GLY A 581 -25.20 -37.81 8.63
N LEU A 582 -25.92 -36.74 8.29
CA LEU A 582 -26.17 -36.35 6.90
C LEU A 582 -25.01 -35.48 6.38
N ALA A 583 -24.48 -35.86 5.22
CA ALA A 583 -23.41 -35.11 4.56
C ALA A 583 -23.91 -33.75 4.03
N ASP A 584 -25.17 -33.71 3.60
CA ASP A 584 -25.85 -32.49 3.14
C ASP A 584 -27.34 -32.56 3.55
N LEU A 585 -27.83 -31.51 4.20
CA LEU A 585 -29.24 -31.34 4.56
C LEU A 585 -29.68 -30.00 4.02
N GLN A 586 -30.48 -30.03 2.95
CA GLN A 586 -31.00 -28.85 2.28
C GLN A 586 -32.42 -28.57 2.74
N VAL A 587 -32.70 -27.31 3.07
CA VAL A 587 -34.05 -26.81 3.33
C VAL A 587 -34.35 -25.66 2.38
N TYR A 588 -35.63 -25.53 2.08
CA TYR A 588 -36.13 -24.61 1.09
C TYR A 588 -37.09 -23.61 1.74
N PRO A 589 -36.58 -22.50 2.29
CA PRO A 589 -37.38 -21.56 3.04
C PRO A 589 -38.18 -20.65 2.10
N THR A 590 -39.40 -20.30 2.49
CA THR A 590 -40.10 -19.09 2.04
C THR A 590 -39.81 -17.97 3.04
N PHE A 591 -39.61 -16.74 2.56
CA PHE A 591 -39.36 -15.61 3.47
C PHE A 591 -39.90 -14.29 2.94
N ASP A 592 -40.27 -13.42 3.88
CA ASP A 592 -40.65 -12.03 3.64
C ASP A 592 -39.64 -11.12 4.36
N ALA A 593 -39.07 -10.15 3.66
CA ALA A 593 -38.12 -9.17 4.18
C ALA A 593 -38.60 -7.76 3.84
N ILE A 594 -38.56 -6.84 4.82
CA ILE A 594 -38.95 -5.44 4.62
C ILE A 594 -37.71 -4.57 4.86
N TYR A 595 -37.39 -3.70 3.90
CA TYR A 595 -36.26 -2.79 3.96
C TYR A 595 -36.74 -1.34 3.85
N ASP A 596 -36.49 -0.54 4.88
CA ASP A 596 -36.86 0.88 4.89
C ASP A 596 -35.86 1.70 4.08
N LEU A 597 -36.33 2.37 3.02
CA LEU A 597 -35.55 3.28 2.18
C LEU A 597 -35.53 4.72 2.73
N GLY A 598 -36.18 4.97 3.86
CA GLY A 598 -36.33 6.28 4.47
C GLY A 598 -37.51 6.28 5.45
N GLN A 599 -37.93 7.46 5.94
CA GLN A 599 -39.05 7.56 6.89
C GLN A 599 -40.43 7.28 6.27
N THR A 600 -40.56 7.34 4.94
CA THR A 600 -41.85 7.27 4.24
C THR A 600 -41.89 6.25 3.11
N SER A 601 -40.85 5.42 2.96
CA SER A 601 -40.75 4.46 1.87
C SER A 601 -40.06 3.18 2.33
N SER A 602 -40.64 2.03 1.96
CA SER A 602 -40.07 0.71 2.21
C SER A 602 -40.16 -0.19 0.97
N VAL A 603 -39.26 -1.16 0.88
CA VAL A 603 -39.28 -2.24 -0.10
C VAL A 603 -39.57 -3.53 0.65
N GLU A 604 -40.71 -4.14 0.33
CA GLU A 604 -41.07 -5.46 0.81
C GLU A 604 -40.68 -6.50 -0.26
N LEU A 605 -39.94 -7.50 0.16
CA LEU A 605 -39.40 -8.59 -0.65
C LEU A 605 -40.00 -9.88 -0.14
N SER A 606 -40.80 -10.56 -0.94
CA SER A 606 -41.19 -11.94 -0.66
C SER A 606 -40.52 -12.87 -1.65
N TYR A 607 -39.92 -13.95 -1.14
CA TYR A 607 -39.36 -15.02 -1.95
C TYR A 607 -40.14 -16.30 -1.69
N ASP A 608 -40.83 -16.77 -2.74
CA ASP A 608 -41.45 -18.07 -2.74
C ASP A 608 -40.56 -19.08 -3.47
N TYR A 609 -39.94 -19.96 -2.68
CA TYR A 609 -39.10 -21.03 -3.20
C TYR A 609 -39.86 -21.98 -4.14
N VAL A 610 -41.15 -22.25 -3.88
CA VAL A 610 -41.93 -23.24 -4.63
C VAL A 610 -42.16 -22.79 -6.07
N PHE A 611 -42.35 -21.48 -6.27
CA PHE A 611 -42.62 -20.87 -7.58
C PHE A 611 -41.40 -20.15 -8.18
N ASN A 612 -40.30 -20.04 -7.43
CA ASN A 612 -39.12 -19.23 -7.77
C ASN A 612 -39.51 -17.79 -8.15
N GLU A 613 -40.51 -17.25 -7.45
CA GLU A 613 -41.04 -15.91 -7.68
C GLU A 613 -40.49 -14.98 -6.59
N VAL A 614 -39.89 -13.88 -7.03
CA VAL A 614 -39.52 -12.77 -6.16
C VAL A 614 -40.57 -11.68 -6.39
N GLN A 615 -41.37 -11.37 -5.38
CA GLN A 615 -42.23 -10.18 -5.45
C GLN A 615 -41.53 -9.03 -4.72
N VAL A 616 -41.28 -7.95 -5.47
CA VAL A 616 -40.78 -6.69 -4.94
C VAL A 616 -41.95 -5.73 -4.86
N ARG A 617 -42.29 -5.26 -3.66
CA ARG A 617 -43.35 -4.29 -3.42
C ARG A 617 -42.76 -3.02 -2.85
N TYR A 618 -42.78 -1.96 -3.65
CA TYR A 618 -42.47 -0.62 -3.18
C TYR A 618 -43.69 -0.03 -2.47
N LYS A 619 -43.57 0.24 -1.16
CA LYS A 619 -44.61 0.89 -0.36
C LYS A 619 -44.20 2.31 -0.03
N LEU A 620 -44.99 3.27 -0.51
CA LEU A 620 -44.98 4.66 -0.06
C LEU A 620 -45.97 4.78 1.10
N GLN A 621 -45.47 5.11 2.29
CA GLN A 621 -46.33 5.54 3.40
C GLN A 621 -46.62 7.04 3.20
N PHE A 622 -47.88 7.34 2.90
CA PHE A 622 -48.40 8.71 2.83
C PHE A 622 -48.78 9.25 4.20
#